data_AF-A0A9W7CAN2-F1
#
_entry.id   AF-A0A9W7CAN2-F1
#
_cell.length_a   1.000
_cell.length_b   1.000
_cell.length_c   1.000
_cell.angle_alpha   90.00
_cell.angle_beta   90.00
_cell.angle_gamma   90.00
#
_symmetry.space_group_name_H-M   'P 1'
#
loop_
_entity.id
_entity.type
_entity.pdbx_description
1 polymer ?
#
loop_
_entity_poly.entity_id
_entity_poly.type
_entity_poly.pdbx_seq_one_letter_code
_entity_poly.pdbx_strand_id
1 'polypeptide(L)'
;MIWRCVLVVLTHVVSSSHGFNFVLTGGTGRVGQRVVEKLLDHDHKVVVLTRNASEASTLLPTSVNLEIKPYDIASLTSSQPCKLIHCANDVSLLPAFTDTFPKSKRTWLRRRRRPPSTPPSITLLSSAGVTRPSWSQAKAKRLPGAADIPIVRLNPGDILNVKFKAEEKLRRSHVPYSIVRPVGLKDSWPSGRPIFSQNDVAVGRINLDDLASVLIATSLSVEATGKTFEAQTLTGYPPPKDYSGVLSNLALDGGKVKDESYNLLQQLLPGEEQDATKLEMGRSYEEVDSGKVAARQPEADPTKREKQMARSVEEQNK
;
A
#
# COMPACT_ATOMS: atom_id res chain seq x y z
N MET A 1 23.73 50.41 1.15
CA MET A 1 23.68 49.25 0.22
C MET A 1 24.37 48.10 0.94
N ILE A 2 23.76 47.02 1.43
CA ILE A 2 22.57 46.27 1.03
C ILE A 2 22.03 45.61 2.32
N TRP A 3 20.75 45.86 2.62
CA TRP A 3 19.93 45.02 3.48
C TRP A 3 19.38 43.85 2.66
N ARG A 4 19.33 42.65 3.27
CA ARG A 4 18.43 41.49 3.01
C ARG A 4 19.16 40.16 2.76
N CYS A 5 18.54 39.13 3.32
CA CYS A 5 18.68 37.70 3.06
C CYS A 5 19.59 36.89 4.00
N VAL A 6 19.25 36.86 5.29
CA VAL A 6 19.35 35.62 6.07
C VAL A 6 18.04 35.44 6.84
N LEU A 7 17.01 34.93 6.15
CA LEU A 7 15.82 34.34 6.77
C LEU A 7 15.26 33.29 5.82
N VAL A 8 15.94 32.15 5.73
CA VAL A 8 15.41 30.92 5.16
C VAL A 8 15.90 29.79 6.05
N VAL A 9 15.04 28.79 6.27
CA VAL A 9 15.23 27.58 7.08
C VAL A 9 14.78 27.73 8.55
N LEU A 10 13.47 27.97 8.75
CA LEU A 10 12.73 27.37 9.86
C LEU A 10 11.23 27.57 9.60
N THR A 11 10.66 26.78 8.70
CA THR A 11 9.20 26.63 8.60
C THR A 11 8.82 25.23 9.06
N HIS A 12 8.65 25.13 10.37
CA HIS A 12 7.49 24.52 10.99
C HIS A 12 7.21 23.04 10.67
N VAL A 13 7.97 22.17 11.34
CA VAL A 13 7.31 21.15 12.15
C VAL A 13 6.69 21.89 13.34
N VAL A 14 5.48 22.44 13.19
CA VAL A 14 4.66 22.70 14.37
C VAL A 14 4.20 21.32 14.80
N SER A 15 4.88 20.77 15.81
CA SER A 15 4.28 19.79 16.69
C SER A 15 3.11 20.52 17.38
N SER A 16 1.90 20.42 16.83
CA SER A 16 0.71 20.76 17.59
C SER A 16 0.61 19.73 18.70
N SER A 17 0.30 20.19 19.91
CA SER A 17 -0.07 19.39 21.07
C SER A 17 -1.36 18.56 20.88
N HIS A 18 -1.77 18.35 19.63
CA HIS A 18 -2.97 17.65 19.17
C HIS A 18 -2.58 16.89 17.89
N GLY A 19 -2.87 15.58 17.84
CA GLY A 19 -2.56 14.74 16.69
C GLY A 19 -3.19 15.18 15.37
N PHE A 20 -2.75 14.59 14.26
CA PHE A 20 -3.33 14.85 12.94
C PHE A 20 -4.74 14.27 12.82
N ASN A 21 -5.56 14.86 11.94
CA ASN A 21 -6.85 14.29 11.54
C ASN A 21 -6.64 13.30 10.38
N PHE A 22 -6.98 12.04 10.61
CA PHE A 22 -6.96 10.98 9.62
C PHE A 22 -8.37 10.58 9.22
N VAL A 23 -8.57 10.37 7.93
CA VAL A 23 -9.75 9.69 7.40
C VAL A 23 -9.28 8.36 6.83
N LEU A 24 -9.92 7.27 7.22
CA LEU A 24 -9.59 5.91 6.78
C LEU A 24 -10.77 5.30 6.04
N THR A 25 -10.51 4.75 4.85
CA THR A 25 -11.47 3.84 4.18
C THR A 25 -11.05 2.40 4.39
N GLY A 26 -12.01 1.48 4.46
CA GLY A 26 -11.71 0.07 4.71
C GLY A 26 -11.22 -0.19 6.14
N GLY A 27 -11.65 0.64 7.11
CA GLY A 27 -11.30 0.50 8.52
C GLY A 27 -11.78 -0.80 9.17
N THR A 28 -12.82 -1.44 8.63
CA THR A 28 -13.29 -2.76 9.10
C THR A 28 -12.44 -3.91 8.58
N GLY A 29 -11.58 -3.69 7.58
CA GLY A 29 -10.67 -4.70 7.06
C GLY A 29 -9.48 -4.95 7.98
N ARG A 30 -8.81 -6.10 7.83
CA ARG A 30 -7.67 -6.51 8.67
C ARG A 30 -6.57 -5.45 8.80
N VAL A 31 -6.15 -4.85 7.69
CA VAL A 31 -5.14 -3.78 7.71
C VAL A 31 -5.71 -2.49 8.30
N GLY A 32 -6.96 -2.16 7.97
CA GLY A 32 -7.62 -0.95 8.44
C GLY A 32 -7.74 -0.89 9.96
N GLN A 33 -8.14 -2.00 10.60
CA GLN A 33 -8.23 -2.09 12.07
C GLN A 33 -6.88 -1.77 12.73
N ARG A 34 -5.77 -2.36 12.24
CA ARG A 34 -4.42 -2.08 12.75
C ARG A 34 -3.98 -0.64 12.56
N VAL A 35 -4.38 -0.02 11.45
CA VAL A 35 -4.11 1.41 11.21
C VAL A 35 -4.90 2.27 12.21
N VAL A 36 -6.17 1.97 12.46
CA VAL A 36 -6.98 2.70 13.46
C VAL A 36 -6.37 2.60 14.85
N GLU A 37 -6.07 1.38 15.31
CA GLU A 37 -5.45 1.12 16.62
C GLU A 37 -4.19 1.98 16.81
N LYS A 38 -3.24 1.88 15.87
CA LYS A 38 -1.97 2.63 15.95
C LYS A 38 -2.15 4.14 15.89
N LEU A 39 -3.09 4.65 15.09
CA LEU A 39 -3.36 6.08 15.04
C LEU A 39 -3.90 6.59 16.37
N LEU A 40 -4.81 5.85 17.00
CA LEU A 40 -5.38 6.21 18.30
C LEU A 40 -4.34 6.14 19.42
N ASP A 41 -3.44 5.14 19.40
CA ASP A 41 -2.32 5.02 20.34
C ASP A 41 -1.36 6.21 20.28
N HIS A 42 -1.31 6.91 19.15
CA HIS A 42 -0.52 8.13 18.94
C HIS A 42 -1.34 9.42 19.06
N ASP A 43 -2.50 9.36 19.73
CA ASP A 43 -3.40 10.49 20.01
C ASP A 43 -3.81 11.27 18.75
N HIS A 44 -3.97 10.56 17.63
CA HIS A 44 -4.53 11.12 16.41
C HIS A 44 -6.04 11.00 16.38
N LYS A 45 -6.71 11.97 15.74
CA LYS A 45 -8.15 11.90 15.48
C LYS A 45 -8.37 11.07 14.23
N VAL A 46 -9.27 10.09 14.31
CA VAL A 46 -9.53 9.13 13.24
C VAL A 46 -11.01 9.15 12.89
N VAL A 47 -11.31 9.31 11.61
CA VAL A 47 -12.64 9.13 11.05
C VAL A 47 -12.63 7.91 10.14
N VAL A 48 -13.40 6.89 10.46
CA VAL A 48 -13.56 5.70 9.59
C VAL A 48 -14.80 5.86 8.72
N LEU A 49 -14.59 5.84 7.41
CA LEU A 49 -15.68 5.82 6.43
C LEU A 49 -16.05 4.37 6.13
N THR A 50 -17.30 4.00 6.43
CA THR A 50 -17.80 2.63 6.27
C THR A 50 -19.19 2.60 5.64
N ARG A 51 -19.50 1.49 4.94
CA ARG A 51 -20.85 1.21 4.44
C ARG A 51 -21.74 0.60 5.52
N ASN A 52 -21.14 -0.01 6.54
CA ASN A 52 -21.83 -0.67 7.64
C ASN A 52 -21.30 -0.12 8.97
N ALA A 53 -22.05 0.80 9.57
CA ALA A 53 -21.67 1.42 10.84
C ALA A 53 -21.76 0.44 12.02
N SER A 54 -22.75 -0.46 12.00
CA SER A 54 -22.96 -1.45 13.08
C SER A 54 -21.78 -2.42 13.20
N GLU A 55 -21.32 -2.94 12.06
CA GLU A 55 -20.14 -3.80 11.99
C GLU A 55 -18.88 -3.06 12.43
N ALA A 56 -18.70 -1.80 11.97
CA ALA A 56 -17.55 -0.99 12.35
C ALA A 56 -17.49 -0.73 13.85
N SER A 57 -18.61 -0.42 14.50
CA SER A 57 -18.67 -0.22 15.96
C SER A 57 -18.36 -1.48 16.75
N THR A 58 -18.54 -2.66 16.17
CA THR A 58 -18.23 -3.94 16.82
C THR A 58 -16.75 -4.29 16.69
N LEU A 59 -16.14 -3.98 15.55
CA LEU A 59 -14.75 -4.34 15.23
C LEU A 59 -13.71 -3.31 15.70
N LEU A 60 -14.10 -2.04 15.83
CA LEU A 60 -13.19 -0.95 16.14
C LEU A 60 -13.18 -0.63 17.65
N PRO A 61 -12.05 -0.17 18.20
CA PRO A 61 -11.98 0.21 19.61
C PRO A 61 -12.86 1.43 19.89
N THR A 62 -13.47 1.46 21.08
CA THR A 62 -14.21 2.66 21.54
C THR A 62 -13.22 3.72 22.01
N SER A 63 -13.20 4.88 21.37
CA SER A 63 -12.31 5.99 21.71
C SER A 63 -12.98 7.33 21.44
N VAL A 64 -12.66 8.35 22.26
CA VAL A 64 -13.11 9.74 22.05
C VAL A 64 -12.51 10.37 20.78
N ASN A 65 -11.39 9.82 20.30
CA ASN A 65 -10.70 10.27 19.09
C ASN A 65 -11.14 9.50 17.84
N LEU A 66 -12.11 8.59 17.94
CA LEU A 66 -12.63 7.81 16.82
C LEU A 66 -14.06 8.23 16.49
N GLU A 67 -14.31 8.55 15.21
CA GLU A 67 -15.64 8.79 14.66
C GLU A 67 -15.90 7.80 13.50
N ILE A 68 -17.12 7.27 13.42
CA ILE A 68 -17.55 6.41 12.32
C ILE A 68 -18.58 7.17 11.49
N LYS A 69 -18.30 7.35 10.19
CA LYS A 69 -19.18 8.06 9.25
C LYS A 69 -19.53 7.17 8.04
N PRO A 70 -20.63 7.48 7.33
CA PRO A 70 -20.95 6.81 6.07
C PRO A 70 -19.83 6.93 5.02
N TYR A 71 -19.70 5.90 4.18
CA TYR A 71 -18.79 5.90 3.04
C TYR A 71 -19.34 6.75 1.88
N ASP A 72 -19.19 8.06 2.00
CA ASP A 72 -19.60 9.03 0.99
C ASP A 72 -18.71 10.29 0.95
N ILE A 73 -18.95 11.14 -0.05
CA ILE A 73 -18.17 12.36 -0.29
C ILE A 73 -18.46 13.42 0.78
N ALA A 74 -19.69 13.51 1.28
CA ALA A 74 -20.10 14.51 2.26
C ALA A 74 -19.37 14.29 3.60
N SER A 75 -19.25 13.03 4.01
CA SER A 75 -18.55 12.58 5.21
C SER A 75 -17.07 12.90 5.13
N LEU A 76 -16.42 12.63 3.99
CA LEU A 76 -15.02 13.04 3.78
C LEU A 76 -14.88 14.56 3.84
N THR A 77 -15.75 15.30 3.16
CA THR A 77 -15.70 16.77 3.09
C THR A 77 -15.86 17.41 4.48
N SER A 78 -16.80 16.91 5.28
CA SER A 78 -17.03 17.38 6.66
C SER A 78 -15.85 17.11 7.60
N SER A 79 -14.97 16.18 7.23
CA SER A 79 -13.81 15.77 8.04
C SER A 79 -12.53 16.48 7.64
N GLN A 80 -12.58 17.41 6.67
CA GLN A 80 -11.43 18.23 6.27
C GLN A 80 -11.12 19.33 7.30
N PRO A 81 -9.85 19.76 7.46
CA PRO A 81 -8.65 19.24 6.79
C PRO A 81 -8.19 17.91 7.38
N CYS A 82 -7.83 16.96 6.51
CA CYS A 82 -7.38 15.62 6.93
C CYS A 82 -6.30 15.01 6.03
N LYS A 83 -5.76 13.86 6.45
CA LYS A 83 -5.01 12.91 5.62
C LYS A 83 -5.86 11.69 5.36
N LEU A 84 -6.00 11.29 4.10
CA LEU A 84 -6.73 10.09 3.72
C LEU A 84 -5.78 8.90 3.59
N ILE A 85 -6.03 7.84 4.35
CA ILE A 85 -5.45 6.51 4.11
C ILE A 85 -6.56 5.65 3.49
N HIS A 86 -6.36 5.21 2.24
CA HIS A 86 -7.37 4.45 1.51
C HIS A 86 -7.02 2.96 1.52
N CYS A 87 -7.68 2.18 2.38
CA CYS A 87 -7.48 0.72 2.50
C CYS A 87 -8.64 -0.11 1.93
N ALA A 88 -9.71 0.53 1.46
CA ALA A 88 -10.83 -0.18 0.83
C ALA A 88 -10.44 -0.80 -0.51
N ASN A 89 -11.03 -1.96 -0.83
CA ASN A 89 -10.96 -2.52 -2.18
C ASN A 89 -11.88 -1.77 -3.15
N ASP A 90 -12.95 -1.15 -2.64
CA ASP A 90 -13.82 -0.28 -3.43
C ASP A 90 -13.16 1.07 -3.68
N VAL A 91 -12.81 1.28 -4.96
CA VAL A 91 -12.12 2.48 -5.46
C VAL A 91 -13.06 3.38 -6.26
N SER A 92 -14.38 3.12 -6.23
CA SER A 92 -15.39 3.87 -6.99
C SER A 92 -15.43 5.35 -6.62
N LEU A 93 -15.36 5.67 -5.33
CA LEU A 93 -15.36 7.04 -4.82
C LEU A 93 -13.98 7.71 -4.85
N LEU A 94 -12.90 6.98 -5.15
CA LEU A 94 -11.55 7.54 -5.13
C LEU A 94 -11.39 8.80 -6.03
N PRO A 95 -11.93 8.85 -7.26
CA PRO A 95 -11.90 10.08 -8.07
C PRO A 95 -12.57 11.26 -7.36
N ALA A 96 -13.79 11.07 -6.85
CA ALA A 96 -14.52 12.14 -6.17
C ALA A 96 -13.82 12.57 -4.88
N PHE A 97 -13.23 11.62 -4.13
CA PHE A 97 -12.41 11.94 -2.97
C PHE A 97 -11.21 12.79 -3.36
N THR A 98 -10.54 12.50 -4.47
CA THR A 98 -9.39 13.32 -4.92
C THR A 98 -9.77 14.75 -5.23
N ASP A 99 -11.00 15.03 -5.66
CA ASP A 99 -11.47 16.39 -5.91
C ASP A 99 -11.70 17.20 -4.63
N THR A 100 -11.82 16.56 -3.46
CA THR A 100 -11.94 17.24 -2.16
C THR A 100 -10.59 17.76 -1.62
N PHE A 101 -9.46 17.34 -2.21
CA PHE A 101 -8.13 17.70 -1.73
C PHE A 101 -7.47 18.78 -2.60
N PRO A 102 -6.60 19.63 -2.01
CA PRO A 102 -5.80 20.59 -2.76
C PRO A 102 -4.90 19.90 -3.80
N LYS A 103 -4.96 20.37 -5.04
CA LYS A 103 -4.14 19.88 -6.15
C LYS A 103 -2.77 20.58 -6.16
N SER A 104 -1.71 19.83 -6.44
CA SER A 104 -0.37 20.39 -6.64
C SER A 104 -0.32 21.21 -7.93
N LYS A 105 0.22 22.45 -7.85
CA LYS A 105 0.38 23.31 -9.03
C LYS A 105 1.40 22.69 -9.98
N ARG A 106 1.05 22.50 -11.26
CA ARG A 106 2.01 22.07 -12.30
C ARG A 106 3.14 23.10 -12.43
N THR A 107 4.33 22.81 -11.91
CA THR A 107 5.53 23.60 -12.22
C THR A 107 6.11 23.21 -13.58
N TRP A 108 5.30 23.30 -14.64
CA TRP A 108 5.69 23.03 -16.02
C TRP A 108 6.78 23.97 -16.57
N LEU A 109 7.05 25.10 -15.91
CA LEU A 109 8.12 26.03 -16.30
C LEU A 109 9.53 25.66 -15.80
N ARG A 110 9.74 24.58 -15.03
CA ARG A 110 11.10 24.18 -14.59
C ARG A 110 11.36 22.71 -14.89
N ARG A 111 12.32 22.46 -15.79
CA ARG A 111 13.02 21.17 -15.99
C ARG A 111 13.70 20.63 -14.71
N ARG A 112 13.59 21.32 -13.58
CA ARG A 112 14.01 20.84 -12.26
C ARG A 112 12.78 20.34 -11.51
N ARG A 113 12.64 19.01 -11.42
CA ARG A 113 11.77 18.36 -10.42
C ARG A 113 12.20 18.88 -9.05
N ARG A 114 11.45 19.84 -8.48
CA ARG A 114 11.64 20.18 -7.07
C ARG A 114 11.17 18.98 -6.25
N PRO A 115 11.90 18.61 -5.18
CA PRO A 115 11.39 17.62 -4.25
C PRO A 115 10.03 18.09 -3.71
N PRO A 116 9.12 17.16 -3.39
CA PRO A 116 7.87 17.52 -2.73
C PRO A 116 8.15 18.38 -1.50
N SER A 117 7.28 19.35 -1.24
CA SER A 117 7.40 20.23 -0.06
C SER A 117 6.39 19.88 1.03
N THR A 118 5.49 18.94 0.77
CA THR A 118 4.45 18.50 1.70
C THR A 118 4.34 16.97 1.68
N PRO A 119 3.98 16.34 2.80
CA PRO A 119 3.62 14.92 2.82
C PRO A 119 2.37 14.66 1.96
N PRO A 120 2.06 13.39 1.66
CA PRO A 120 0.90 13.06 0.85
C PRO A 120 -0.39 13.40 1.61
N SER A 121 -1.38 13.90 0.86
CA SER A 121 -2.75 14.08 1.33
C SER A 121 -3.51 12.76 1.25
N ILE A 122 -3.17 11.90 0.28
CA ILE A 122 -3.77 10.57 0.08
C ILE A 122 -2.66 9.51 0.06
N THR A 123 -2.74 8.55 0.97
CA THR A 123 -1.93 7.32 0.94
C THR A 123 -2.81 6.16 0.52
N LEU A 124 -2.54 5.59 -0.65
CA LEU A 124 -3.32 4.48 -1.20
C LEU A 124 -2.66 3.14 -0.87
N LEU A 125 -3.42 2.25 -0.23
CA LEU A 125 -3.04 0.86 -0.06
C LEU A 125 -3.46 0.05 -1.30
N SER A 126 -2.49 -0.24 -2.16
CA SER A 126 -2.67 -1.02 -3.39
C SER A 126 -2.30 -2.49 -3.15
N SER A 127 -1.57 -3.12 -4.08
CA SER A 127 -1.02 -4.48 -3.97
C SER A 127 0.23 -4.58 -4.83
N ALA A 128 1.23 -5.34 -4.38
CA ALA A 128 2.29 -5.78 -5.28
C ALA A 128 1.66 -6.68 -6.36
N GLY A 129 2.14 -6.53 -7.58
CA GLY A 129 1.71 -7.34 -8.72
C GLY A 129 0.59 -6.77 -9.57
N VAL A 130 0.09 -5.57 -9.26
CA VAL A 130 -0.99 -4.91 -10.02
C VAL A 130 -0.64 -4.65 -11.49
N THR A 131 0.63 -4.59 -11.86
CA THR A 131 1.07 -4.42 -13.26
C THR A 131 1.38 -5.74 -13.96
N ARG A 132 1.54 -6.83 -13.20
CA ARG A 132 2.01 -8.13 -13.73
C ARG A 132 1.05 -8.78 -14.72
N PRO A 133 -0.28 -8.69 -14.56
CA PRO A 133 -1.21 -9.20 -15.57
C PRO A 133 -1.04 -8.57 -16.96
N SER A 134 -0.46 -7.37 -17.05
CA SER A 134 -0.20 -6.68 -18.32
C SER A 134 1.26 -6.73 -18.78
N TRP A 135 2.12 -7.51 -18.10
CA TRP A 135 3.50 -7.69 -18.55
C TRP A 135 3.57 -8.41 -19.90
N SER A 136 4.56 -8.05 -20.72
CA SER A 136 4.85 -8.79 -21.94
C SER A 136 5.32 -10.21 -21.61
N GLN A 137 5.07 -11.16 -22.53
CA GLN A 137 5.54 -12.53 -22.38
C GLN A 137 7.05 -12.62 -22.15
N ALA A 138 7.83 -11.78 -22.83
CA ALA A 138 9.29 -11.72 -22.64
C ALA A 138 9.68 -11.30 -21.21
N LYS A 139 8.99 -10.31 -20.62
CA LYS A 139 9.25 -9.88 -19.24
C LYS A 139 8.81 -10.96 -18.24
N ALA A 140 7.64 -11.56 -18.47
CA ALA A 140 7.13 -12.63 -17.61
C ALA A 140 8.09 -13.84 -17.57
N LYS A 141 8.57 -14.29 -18.73
CA LYS A 141 9.58 -15.37 -18.83
C LYS A 141 10.92 -15.04 -18.18
N ARG A 142 11.32 -13.76 -18.20
CA ARG A 142 12.54 -13.30 -17.53
C ARG A 142 12.40 -13.27 -16.00
N LEU A 143 11.19 -13.11 -15.49
CA LEU A 143 10.89 -12.92 -14.07
C LEU A 143 9.80 -13.91 -13.60
N PRO A 144 10.01 -15.23 -13.76
CA PRO A 144 8.98 -16.24 -13.51
C PRO A 144 8.50 -16.23 -12.05
N GLY A 145 9.42 -16.03 -11.09
CA GLY A 145 9.09 -15.94 -9.67
C GLY A 145 8.12 -14.81 -9.31
N ALA A 146 8.07 -13.75 -10.10
CA ALA A 146 7.09 -12.67 -9.92
C ALA A 146 5.81 -12.87 -10.73
N ALA A 147 5.92 -13.45 -11.94
CA ALA A 147 4.84 -13.59 -12.90
C ALA A 147 3.93 -14.80 -12.63
N ASP A 148 4.49 -15.92 -12.18
CA ASP A 148 3.78 -17.21 -12.03
C ASP A 148 3.21 -17.43 -10.62
N ILE A 149 2.80 -16.35 -9.93
CA ILE A 149 2.24 -16.45 -8.58
C ILE A 149 0.70 -16.53 -8.61
N PRO A 150 0.03 -17.22 -7.64
CA PRO A 150 -1.41 -17.49 -7.70
C PRO A 150 -2.29 -16.27 -7.97
N ILE A 151 -2.01 -15.14 -7.32
CA ILE A 151 -2.81 -13.92 -7.45
C ILE A 151 -2.70 -13.29 -8.85
N VAL A 152 -1.55 -13.42 -9.52
CA VAL A 152 -1.33 -12.89 -10.87
C VAL A 152 -1.95 -13.83 -11.90
N ARG A 153 -1.82 -15.15 -11.71
CA ARG A 153 -2.39 -16.17 -12.60
C ARG A 153 -3.91 -16.14 -12.66
N LEU A 154 -4.54 -15.97 -11.49
CA LEU A 154 -5.99 -16.13 -11.35
C LEU A 154 -6.72 -14.80 -11.32
N ASN A 155 -6.11 -13.75 -10.77
CA ASN A 155 -6.67 -12.40 -10.64
C ASN A 155 -8.19 -12.40 -10.35
N PRO A 156 -8.64 -13.06 -9.26
CA PRO A 156 -10.05 -13.24 -8.98
C PRO A 156 -10.75 -11.88 -8.89
N GLY A 157 -11.87 -11.75 -9.59
CA GLY A 157 -12.68 -10.53 -9.60
C GLY A 157 -12.00 -9.34 -10.25
N ASP A 158 -10.98 -9.59 -11.08
CA ASP A 158 -10.17 -8.56 -11.73
C ASP A 158 -9.45 -7.60 -10.76
N ILE A 159 -9.25 -8.04 -9.51
CA ILE A 159 -8.86 -7.16 -8.39
C ILE A 159 -7.55 -6.41 -8.63
N LEU A 160 -6.56 -7.04 -9.27
CA LEU A 160 -5.27 -6.41 -9.58
C LEU A 160 -5.44 -5.26 -10.58
N ASN A 161 -6.30 -5.44 -11.59
CA ASN A 161 -6.59 -4.40 -12.58
C ASN A 161 -7.45 -3.28 -12.00
N VAL A 162 -8.39 -3.59 -11.10
CA VAL A 162 -9.16 -2.59 -10.35
C VAL A 162 -8.22 -1.70 -9.52
N LYS A 163 -7.31 -2.31 -8.75
CA LYS A 163 -6.30 -1.57 -7.97
C LYS A 163 -5.36 -0.77 -8.87
N PHE A 164 -4.88 -1.34 -9.99
CA PHE A 164 -4.06 -0.62 -10.95
C PHE A 164 -4.76 0.62 -11.53
N LYS A 165 -6.03 0.49 -11.92
CA LYS A 165 -6.85 1.63 -12.40
C LYS A 165 -7.01 2.70 -11.32
N ALA A 166 -7.14 2.31 -10.05
CA ALA A 166 -7.21 3.24 -8.93
C ALA A 166 -5.92 4.03 -8.75
N GLU A 167 -4.76 3.37 -8.86
CA GLU A 167 -3.47 4.04 -8.84
C GLU A 167 -3.36 5.07 -9.97
N GLU A 168 -3.73 4.70 -11.21
CA GLU A 168 -3.68 5.61 -12.36
C GLU A 168 -4.59 6.84 -12.17
N LYS A 169 -5.80 6.64 -11.62
CA LYS A 169 -6.71 7.74 -11.27
C LYS A 169 -6.08 8.67 -10.24
N LEU A 170 -5.47 8.11 -9.19
CA LEU A 170 -4.80 8.89 -8.15
C LEU A 170 -3.60 9.67 -8.72
N ARG A 171 -2.76 9.05 -9.56
CA ARG A 171 -1.65 9.73 -10.24
C ARG A 171 -2.11 10.92 -11.08
N ARG A 172 -3.24 10.78 -11.78
CA ARG A 172 -3.82 11.83 -12.65
C ARG A 172 -4.57 12.92 -11.88
N SER A 173 -4.89 12.70 -10.61
CA SER A 173 -5.64 13.66 -9.78
C SER A 173 -4.85 14.94 -9.46
N HIS A 174 -3.51 14.88 -9.56
CA HIS A 174 -2.57 15.93 -9.13
C HIS A 174 -2.59 16.24 -7.63
N VAL A 175 -3.34 15.50 -6.82
CA VAL A 175 -3.27 15.57 -5.35
C VAL A 175 -1.91 15.01 -4.89
N PRO A 176 -1.23 15.61 -3.90
CA PRO A 176 -0.07 14.97 -3.28
C PRO A 176 -0.43 13.57 -2.76
N TYR A 177 0.17 12.52 -3.33
CA TYR A 177 -0.19 11.14 -3.03
C TYR A 177 1.03 10.28 -2.70
N SER A 178 0.81 9.11 -2.11
CA SER A 178 1.76 8.01 -2.10
C SER A 178 1.01 6.68 -2.28
N ILE A 179 1.65 5.69 -2.90
CA ILE A 179 1.05 4.39 -3.19
C ILE A 179 1.92 3.28 -2.60
N VAL A 180 1.36 2.55 -1.64
CA VAL A 180 2.03 1.42 -0.99
C VAL A 180 1.46 0.11 -1.53
N ARG A 181 2.34 -0.73 -2.08
CA ARG A 181 2.00 -2.03 -2.67
C ARG A 181 2.53 -3.16 -1.78
N PRO A 182 1.79 -3.60 -0.75
CA PRO A 182 2.25 -4.73 0.05
C PRO A 182 2.34 -6.01 -0.79
N VAL A 183 3.29 -6.87 -0.44
CA VAL A 183 3.29 -8.28 -0.87
C VAL A 183 2.22 -9.08 -0.10
N GLY A 184 2.25 -10.41 -0.17
CA GLY A 184 1.19 -11.25 0.40
C GLY A 184 0.97 -11.02 1.90
N LEU A 185 -0.27 -10.70 2.29
CA LEU A 185 -0.65 -10.55 3.70
C LEU A 185 -0.74 -11.93 4.36
N LYS A 186 -0.12 -12.09 5.53
CA LYS A 186 -0.26 -13.28 6.38
C LYS A 186 -0.23 -12.85 7.85
N ASP A 187 -1.32 -13.12 8.56
CA ASP A 187 -1.54 -12.63 9.93
C ASP A 187 -0.49 -13.19 10.91
N SER A 188 -0.01 -14.41 10.68
CA SER A 188 1.04 -15.06 11.47
C SER A 188 2.47 -14.77 10.99
N TRP A 189 2.66 -13.91 9.99
CA TRP A 189 4.01 -13.53 9.55
C TRP A 189 4.70 -12.73 10.66
N PRO A 190 5.92 -13.10 11.11
CA PRO A 190 6.61 -12.37 12.16
C PRO A 190 6.83 -10.90 11.77
N SER A 191 6.70 -9.99 12.73
CA SER A 191 7.15 -8.61 12.56
C SER A 191 8.67 -8.56 12.37
N GLY A 192 9.13 -7.51 11.71
CA GLY A 192 10.55 -7.29 11.47
C GLY A 192 10.79 -5.93 10.85
N ARG A 193 11.68 -5.89 9.86
CA ARG A 193 12.05 -4.65 9.17
C ARG A 193 11.27 -4.54 7.87
N PRO A 194 10.42 -3.52 7.70
CA PRO A 194 9.87 -3.21 6.39
C PRO A 194 11.00 -2.81 5.44
N ILE A 195 11.02 -3.43 4.27
CA ILE A 195 11.93 -3.10 3.18
C ILE A 195 11.11 -2.73 1.94
N PHE A 196 11.63 -1.77 1.17
CA PHE A 196 10.91 -1.18 0.04
C PHE A 196 11.62 -1.44 -1.28
N SER A 197 10.84 -1.63 -2.33
CA SER A 197 11.33 -1.77 -3.70
C SER A 197 10.40 -1.08 -4.70
N GLN A 198 10.81 -1.06 -5.96
CA GLN A 198 10.02 -0.54 -7.07
C GLN A 198 10.13 -1.48 -8.27
N ASN A 199 9.33 -1.22 -9.32
CA ASN A 199 9.16 -2.01 -10.54
C ASN A 199 8.18 -3.19 -10.47
N ASP A 200 7.46 -3.34 -9.36
CA ASP A 200 6.40 -4.34 -9.22
C ASP A 200 6.90 -5.78 -9.32
N VAL A 201 8.12 -6.03 -8.83
CA VAL A 201 8.82 -7.32 -8.90
C VAL A 201 8.92 -8.06 -7.56
N ALA A 202 8.53 -7.43 -6.44
CA ALA A 202 8.63 -7.99 -5.11
C ALA A 202 7.62 -9.12 -4.88
N VAL A 203 8.11 -10.23 -4.34
CA VAL A 203 7.30 -11.35 -3.90
C VAL A 203 7.75 -11.68 -2.49
N GLY A 204 6.82 -11.99 -1.61
CA GLY A 204 7.12 -12.26 -0.21
C GLY A 204 5.89 -12.11 0.66
N ARG A 205 6.14 -11.89 1.95
CA ARG A 205 5.11 -11.66 2.97
C ARG A 205 5.36 -10.36 3.73
N ILE A 206 4.28 -9.79 4.24
CA ILE A 206 4.34 -8.61 5.12
C ILE A 206 3.47 -8.85 6.34
N ASN A 207 3.98 -8.45 7.50
CA ASN A 207 3.23 -8.45 8.75
C ASN A 207 2.22 -7.28 8.74
N LEU A 208 1.03 -7.48 9.31
CA LEU A 208 -0.05 -6.48 9.29
C LEU A 208 0.29 -5.22 10.10
N ASP A 209 0.95 -5.37 11.24
CA ASP A 209 1.35 -4.24 12.08
C ASP A 209 2.47 -3.43 11.43
N ASP A 210 3.44 -4.11 10.83
CA ASP A 210 4.48 -3.49 10.02
C ASP A 210 3.88 -2.67 8.87
N LEU A 211 2.93 -3.24 8.13
CA LEU A 211 2.24 -2.54 7.04
C LEU A 211 1.45 -1.32 7.55
N ALA A 212 0.74 -1.46 8.68
CA ALA A 212 0.01 -0.34 9.27
C ALA A 212 0.97 0.81 9.66
N SER A 213 2.11 0.48 10.28
CA SER A 213 3.16 1.46 10.59
C SER A 213 3.75 2.11 9.33
N VAL A 214 3.95 1.35 8.25
CA VAL A 214 4.40 1.90 6.95
C VAL A 214 3.38 2.88 6.38
N LEU A 215 2.09 2.56 6.38
CA LEU A 215 1.02 3.43 5.86
C LEU A 215 0.95 4.76 6.62
N ILE A 216 0.99 4.70 7.96
CA ILE A 216 0.98 5.89 8.81
C ILE A 216 2.22 6.73 8.57
N ALA A 217 3.42 6.15 8.61
CA ALA A 217 4.65 6.91 8.41
C ALA A 217 4.74 7.50 6.99
N THR A 218 4.29 6.77 5.97
CA THR A 218 4.21 7.25 4.58
C THR A 218 3.30 8.47 4.48
N SER A 219 2.15 8.45 5.17
CA SER A 219 1.20 9.56 5.17
C SER A 219 1.76 10.86 5.79
N LEU A 220 2.77 10.72 6.65
CA LEU A 220 3.41 11.82 7.38
C LEU A 220 4.75 12.26 6.75
N SER A 221 5.34 11.47 5.85
CA SER A 221 6.67 11.71 5.28
C SER A 221 6.59 12.50 3.97
N VAL A 222 7.35 13.59 3.86
CA VAL A 222 7.45 14.39 2.62
C VAL A 222 8.13 13.58 1.51
N GLU A 223 9.07 12.73 1.89
CA GLU A 223 9.87 11.89 1.01
C GLU A 223 9.04 10.83 0.28
N ALA A 224 7.86 10.49 0.80
CA ALA A 224 6.94 9.53 0.19
C ALA A 224 6.07 10.11 -0.93
N THR A 225 5.98 11.45 -1.01
CA THR A 225 5.05 12.12 -1.93
C THR A 225 5.45 11.91 -3.39
N GLY A 226 4.48 11.50 -4.20
CA GLY A 226 4.63 11.21 -5.63
C GLY A 226 5.37 9.91 -5.91
N LYS A 227 5.38 8.96 -4.97
CA LYS A 227 6.08 7.68 -5.11
C LYS A 227 5.14 6.50 -4.96
N THR A 228 5.35 5.51 -5.81
CA THR A 228 4.81 4.16 -5.71
C THR A 228 5.93 3.19 -5.35
N PHE A 229 5.71 2.35 -4.34
CA PHE A 229 6.69 1.36 -3.93
C PHE A 229 6.02 0.12 -3.33
N GLU A 230 6.74 -0.99 -3.37
CA GLU A 230 6.35 -2.24 -2.78
C GLU A 230 6.91 -2.36 -1.37
N ALA A 231 6.20 -3.07 -0.49
CA ALA A 231 6.63 -3.26 0.89
C ALA A 231 6.54 -4.74 1.28
N GLN A 232 7.58 -5.24 1.96
CA GLN A 232 7.62 -6.57 2.57
C GLN A 232 8.34 -6.52 3.93
N THR A 233 8.05 -7.49 4.81
CA THR A 233 8.71 -7.60 6.12
C THR A 233 9.88 -8.57 6.03
N LEU A 234 11.09 -8.06 6.28
CA LEU A 234 12.28 -8.87 6.54
C LEU A 234 12.31 -9.28 8.02
N THR A 235 12.02 -10.56 8.28
CA THR A 235 11.97 -11.12 9.63
C THR A 235 13.36 -11.21 10.26
N GLY A 236 13.45 -11.18 11.59
CA GLY A 236 14.72 -11.26 12.33
C GLY A 236 15.54 -9.96 12.36
N TYR A 237 15.09 -8.91 11.67
CA TYR A 237 15.70 -7.58 11.72
C TYR A 237 14.73 -6.58 12.36
N PRO A 238 15.19 -5.71 13.28
CA PRO A 238 14.31 -4.73 13.90
C PRO A 238 13.89 -3.64 12.90
N PRO A 239 12.67 -3.08 13.02
CA PRO A 239 12.23 -1.96 12.21
C PRO A 239 13.16 -0.75 12.38
N PRO A 240 13.31 0.10 11.35
CA PRO A 240 14.09 1.33 11.48
C PRO A 240 13.35 2.34 12.37
N LYS A 241 14.07 3.34 12.89
CA LYS A 241 13.45 4.43 13.68
C LYS A 241 12.45 5.25 12.86
N ASP A 242 12.77 5.47 11.58
CA ASP A 242 11.92 6.13 10.60
C ASP A 242 12.24 5.59 9.19
N TYR A 243 11.44 5.98 8.21
CA TYR A 243 11.61 5.57 6.81
C TYR A 243 12.16 6.68 5.91
N SER A 244 12.52 7.84 6.44
CA SER A 244 12.85 9.04 5.64
C SER A 244 13.96 8.77 4.63
N GLY A 245 15.08 8.18 5.08
CA GLY A 245 16.24 7.88 4.24
C GLY A 245 15.97 6.83 3.16
N VAL A 246 15.16 5.80 3.44
CA VAL A 246 14.80 4.81 2.42
C VAL A 246 13.81 5.41 1.43
N LEU A 247 12.81 6.16 1.92
CA LEU A 247 11.82 6.83 1.09
C LEU A 247 12.49 7.85 0.16
N SER A 248 13.47 8.63 0.63
CA SER A 248 14.17 9.62 -0.19
C SER A 248 14.89 9.02 -1.39
N ASN A 249 15.36 7.77 -1.26
CA ASN A 249 16.09 7.05 -2.30
C ASN A 249 15.17 6.42 -3.36
N LEU A 250 13.88 6.29 -3.08
CA LEU A 250 12.90 5.82 -4.05
C LEU A 250 12.68 6.86 -5.16
N ALA A 251 12.53 6.39 -6.39
CA ALA A 251 12.20 7.22 -7.53
C ALA A 251 10.77 7.74 -7.43
N LEU A 252 10.56 8.98 -7.87
CA LEU A 252 9.23 9.52 -8.16
C LEU A 252 8.56 8.73 -9.28
N ASP A 253 7.23 8.68 -9.28
CA ASP A 253 6.46 8.10 -10.37
C ASP A 253 6.81 8.78 -11.72
N GLY A 254 6.99 7.96 -12.76
CA GLY A 254 7.54 8.39 -14.05
C GLY A 254 9.04 8.69 -14.02
N GLY A 255 9.75 8.37 -12.93
CA GLY A 255 11.22 8.29 -12.87
C GLY A 255 11.74 6.95 -13.40
N LYS A 256 13.02 6.91 -13.74
CA LYS A 256 13.70 5.64 -14.07
C LYS A 256 14.07 4.93 -12.76
N VAL A 257 13.66 3.68 -12.63
CA VAL A 257 14.04 2.78 -11.53
C VAL A 257 15.04 1.77 -12.10
N LYS A 258 16.09 1.44 -11.36
CA LYS A 258 17.08 0.43 -11.78
C LYS A 258 16.49 -0.99 -11.66
N ASP A 259 16.70 -1.81 -12.68
CA ASP A 259 16.19 -3.19 -12.77
C ASP A 259 16.89 -4.19 -11.84
N GLU A 260 17.99 -3.80 -11.20
CA GLU A 260 18.80 -4.64 -10.28
C GLU A 260 18.04 -5.11 -9.03
N SER A 261 16.91 -4.46 -8.72
CA SER A 261 16.10 -4.73 -7.52
C SER A 261 15.59 -6.17 -7.45
N TYR A 262 15.30 -6.82 -8.58
CA TYR A 262 14.71 -8.16 -8.57
C TYR A 262 15.67 -9.22 -7.99
N ASN A 263 16.90 -9.30 -8.51
CA ASN A 263 17.88 -10.30 -8.07
C ASN A 263 18.27 -10.12 -6.60
N LEU A 264 18.28 -8.88 -6.11
CA LEU A 264 18.50 -8.61 -4.69
C LEU A 264 17.31 -9.11 -3.84
N LEU A 265 16.08 -8.81 -4.25
CA LEU A 265 14.89 -9.25 -3.51
C LEU A 265 14.76 -10.77 -3.48
N GLN A 266 15.16 -11.47 -4.55
CA GLN A 266 15.19 -12.93 -4.56
C GLN A 266 16.15 -13.52 -3.52
N GLN A 267 17.23 -12.81 -3.15
CA GLN A 267 18.12 -13.24 -2.06
C GLN A 267 17.51 -13.04 -0.67
N LEU A 268 16.45 -12.23 -0.56
CA LEU A 268 15.75 -11.95 0.70
C LEU A 268 14.53 -12.84 0.91
N LEU A 269 14.10 -13.55 -0.14
CA LEU A 269 13.19 -14.68 0.04
C LEU A 269 13.95 -15.77 0.80
N PRO A 270 13.32 -16.49 1.74
CA PRO A 270 13.96 -17.57 2.50
C PRO A 270 14.31 -18.82 1.64
N GLY A 271 14.69 -18.64 0.38
CA GLY A 271 15.07 -19.72 -0.54
C GLY A 271 13.87 -20.48 -1.11
N GLU A 272 14.06 -21.77 -1.39
CA GLU A 272 13.04 -22.66 -1.97
C GLU A 272 11.78 -22.82 -1.09
N GLU A 273 11.87 -22.52 0.21
CA GLU A 273 10.78 -22.57 1.19
C GLU A 273 9.69 -21.48 0.95
N GLN A 274 9.96 -20.47 0.12
CA GLN A 274 8.95 -19.47 -0.27
C GLN A 274 8.87 -19.24 -1.77
N ASP A 275 9.01 -20.32 -2.53
CA ASP A 275 8.75 -20.27 -3.96
C ASP A 275 7.24 -20.15 -4.24
N ALA A 276 6.79 -18.90 -4.44
CA ALA A 276 5.40 -18.57 -4.73
C ALA A 276 4.87 -19.23 -6.02
N THR A 277 5.74 -19.68 -6.93
CA THR A 277 5.32 -20.31 -8.19
C THR A 277 4.77 -21.72 -7.96
N LYS A 278 5.30 -22.42 -6.95
CA LYS A 278 4.86 -23.75 -6.50
C LYS A 278 3.52 -23.74 -5.77
N LEU A 279 3.03 -22.57 -5.35
CA LEU A 279 1.78 -22.46 -4.60
C LEU A 279 0.56 -22.65 -5.48
N GLU A 280 -0.43 -23.36 -4.96
CA GLU A 280 -1.81 -23.30 -5.41
C GLU A 280 -2.56 -22.17 -4.69
N MET A 281 -3.54 -21.51 -5.31
CA MET A 281 -4.34 -20.50 -4.62
C MET A 281 -4.97 -21.04 -3.33
N GLY A 282 -4.88 -20.23 -2.26
CA GLY A 282 -5.41 -20.54 -0.95
C GLY A 282 -4.61 -21.58 -0.15
N ARG A 283 -3.44 -22.01 -0.65
CA ARG A 283 -2.47 -22.82 0.11
C ARG A 283 -1.38 -21.95 0.73
N SER A 284 -0.83 -22.47 1.81
CA SER A 284 0.33 -21.92 2.49
C SER A 284 1.63 -22.58 2.00
N TYR A 285 2.76 -21.91 2.20
CA TYR A 285 4.09 -22.49 1.90
C TYR A 285 4.33 -23.72 2.77
N GLU A 286 3.96 -23.65 4.05
CA GLU A 286 4.16 -24.72 5.02
C GLU A 286 3.44 -26.02 4.61
N GLU A 287 2.27 -25.93 3.98
CA GLU A 287 1.56 -27.10 3.44
C GLU A 287 2.29 -27.75 2.25
N VAL A 288 2.98 -26.95 1.43
CA VAL A 288 3.74 -27.45 0.29
C VAL A 288 5.08 -28.01 0.75
N ASP A 289 5.80 -27.29 1.61
CA ASP A 289 7.12 -27.68 2.10
C ASP A 289 7.07 -28.94 2.99
N SER A 290 5.99 -29.11 3.76
CA SER A 290 5.75 -30.35 4.53
C SER A 290 5.32 -31.54 3.68
N GLY A 291 5.11 -31.36 2.37
CA GLY A 291 4.59 -32.39 1.47
C GLY A 291 3.11 -32.73 1.68
N LYS A 292 2.39 -32.01 2.56
CA LYS A 292 0.95 -32.19 2.78
C LYS A 292 0.14 -31.92 1.51
N VAL A 293 0.66 -31.06 0.63
CA VAL A 293 0.12 -30.79 -0.69
C VAL A 293 1.24 -30.88 -1.72
N ALA A 294 0.97 -31.53 -2.85
CA ALA A 294 1.95 -31.60 -3.93
C ALA A 294 2.28 -30.21 -4.46
N ALA A 295 3.57 -29.92 -4.59
CA ALA A 295 4.05 -28.69 -5.22
C ALA A 295 3.53 -28.61 -6.66
N ARG A 296 3.08 -27.42 -7.06
CA ARG A 296 2.70 -27.16 -8.43
C ARG A 296 3.94 -27.16 -9.33
N GLN A 297 3.81 -27.72 -10.53
CA GLN A 297 4.79 -27.52 -11.59
C GLN A 297 4.73 -26.06 -12.10
N PRO A 298 5.89 -25.38 -12.26
CA PRO A 298 5.92 -24.03 -12.83
C PRO A 298 5.21 -23.97 -14.19
N GLU A 299 4.53 -22.86 -14.46
CA GLU A 299 3.79 -22.59 -15.70
C GLU A 299 2.62 -23.55 -16.00
N ALA A 300 2.28 -24.48 -15.09
CA ALA A 300 1.13 -25.36 -15.28
C ALA A 300 -0.18 -24.56 -15.38
N ASP A 301 -1.20 -25.13 -16.03
CA ASP A 301 -2.55 -24.54 -16.08
C ASP A 301 -3.23 -24.51 -14.70
N PRO A 302 -4.07 -23.50 -14.38
CA PRO A 302 -4.76 -23.46 -13.10
C PRO A 302 -5.64 -24.68 -12.84
N THR A 303 -5.53 -25.26 -11.65
CA THR A 303 -6.26 -26.48 -11.26
C THR A 303 -7.76 -26.20 -11.15
N LYS A 304 -8.58 -27.27 -11.10
CA LYS A 304 -10.02 -27.13 -10.84
C LYS A 304 -10.30 -26.44 -9.49
N ARG A 305 -9.52 -26.76 -8.45
CA ARG A 305 -9.65 -26.18 -7.10
C ARG A 305 -9.28 -24.70 -7.09
N GLU A 306 -8.22 -24.29 -7.78
CA GLU A 306 -7.85 -22.86 -7.90
C GLU A 306 -8.97 -22.04 -8.54
N LYS A 307 -9.57 -22.57 -9.61
CA LYS A 307 -10.69 -21.91 -10.28
C LYS A 307 -11.92 -21.81 -9.37
N GLN A 308 -12.18 -22.82 -8.54
CA GLN A 308 -13.26 -22.77 -7.54
C GLN A 308 -12.98 -21.75 -6.43
N MET A 309 -11.76 -21.73 -5.89
CA MET A 309 -11.34 -20.75 -4.88
C MET A 309 -11.43 -19.32 -5.43
N ALA A 310 -10.98 -19.09 -6.67
CA ALA A 310 -11.10 -17.79 -7.34
C ALA A 310 -12.55 -17.30 -7.41
N ARG A 311 -13.47 -18.18 -7.83
CA ARG A 311 -14.91 -17.88 -7.90
C ARG A 311 -15.50 -17.56 -6.52
N SER A 312 -15.11 -18.30 -5.48
CA SER A 312 -15.60 -18.02 -4.12
C SER A 312 -15.17 -16.63 -3.60
N VAL A 313 -13.95 -16.20 -3.94
CA VAL A 313 -13.46 -14.86 -3.62
C VAL A 313 -14.24 -13.78 -4.39
N GLU A 314 -14.64 -14.06 -5.63
CA GLU A 314 -15.48 -13.15 -6.42
C GLU A 314 -16.87 -12.96 -5.82
N GLU A 315 -17.46 -14.05 -5.33
CA GLU A 315 -18.79 -14.02 -4.69
C GLU A 315 -18.78 -13.27 -3.36
N GLN A 316 -17.71 -13.39 -2.56
CA GLN A 316 -17.57 -12.67 -1.29
C GLN A 316 -17.33 -11.16 -1.44
N ASN A 317 -16.87 -10.71 -2.62
CA ASN A 317 -16.58 -9.30 -2.89
C ASN A 317 -17.71 -8.56 -3.62
N LYS A 318 -18.80 -9.26 -4.00
CA LYS A 318 -20.03 -8.66 -4.53
C LYS A 318 -20.94 -8.22 -3.38
#